data_AF-A0A1B1YJ89-F1
#
_entry.id   AF-A0A1B1YJ89-F1
#
_cell.length_a   1.000
_cell.length_b   1.000
_cell.length_c   1.000
_cell.angle_alpha   90.00
_cell.angle_beta   90.00
_cell.angle_gamma   90.00
#
_symmetry.space_group_name_H-M   'P 1'
#
loop_
_entity.id
_entity.type
_entity.pdbx_description
1 polymer ?
#
loop_
_entity_poly.entity_id
_entity_poly.type
_entity_poly.pdbx_seq_one_letter_code
_entity_poly.pdbx_strand_id
1 'polypeptide(L)'
;MLRMVRVENGLVRGLPAADPRITSFKGIPFAAPPVGENRWKAPQPAKDWEGVLEAFEFAPISMQAKTALDPNNIYTREWHVDPDIPMSEDCLYLNVWTPARNGDERLPVFVWFFGGGFQVGYTSEMEFDGERIARRGIVVVTVNYRLNSVLSRVS
;
A
#
# COMPACT_ATOMS: atom_id res chain seq x y z
N MET A 1 -0.64 22.54 0.91
CA MET A 1 -0.84 21.07 0.88
C MET A 1 0.51 20.43 0.75
N LEU A 2 0.84 19.51 1.64
CA LEU A 2 2.10 18.78 1.63
C LEU A 2 2.16 17.90 0.37
N ARG A 3 3.00 18.20 -0.63
CA ARG A 3 3.12 17.42 -1.88
C ARG A 3 4.46 16.71 -2.04
N MET A 4 5.45 17.18 -1.31
CA MET A 4 6.79 16.60 -1.26
C MET A 4 7.21 16.57 0.19
N VAL A 5 7.79 15.45 0.61
CA VAL A 5 8.22 15.21 1.99
C VAL A 5 9.59 14.57 2.00
N ARG A 6 10.40 14.92 3.00
CA ARG A 6 11.60 14.17 3.33
C ARG A 6 11.24 13.13 4.39
N VAL A 7 11.51 11.87 4.09
CA VAL A 7 11.49 10.75 5.03
C VAL A 7 12.92 10.29 5.30
N GLU A 8 13.09 9.28 6.16
CA GLU A 8 14.40 8.73 6.51
C GLU A 8 15.22 8.32 5.27
N ASN A 9 14.58 7.61 4.34
CA ASN A 9 15.26 7.02 3.18
C ASN A 9 15.39 7.93 1.95
N GLY A 10 14.76 9.13 1.96
CA GLY A 10 14.82 10.04 0.82
C GLY A 10 13.65 11.01 0.69
N LEU A 11 13.53 11.64 -0.48
CA LEU A 11 12.40 12.52 -0.81
C LEU A 11 11.27 11.72 -1.46
N VAL A 12 10.02 11.97 -1.06
CA VAL A 12 8.82 11.37 -1.65
C VAL A 12 7.91 12.47 -2.16
N ARG A 13 7.38 12.30 -3.37
CA ARG A 13 6.38 13.17 -3.97
C ARG A 13 5.05 12.42 -4.10
N GLY A 14 3.98 13.06 -3.66
CA GLY A 14 2.61 12.55 -3.79
C GLY A 14 1.79 13.37 -4.79
N LEU A 15 0.54 12.97 -4.97
CA LEU A 15 -0.44 13.64 -5.83
C LEU A 15 -1.63 14.17 -5.03
N PRO A 16 -2.35 15.17 -5.58
CA PRO A 16 -3.74 15.41 -5.18
C PRO A 16 -4.56 14.14 -5.29
N ALA A 17 -5.31 13.81 -4.23
CA ALA A 17 -6.39 12.84 -4.32
C ALA A 17 -7.59 13.46 -5.08
N ALA A 18 -8.75 12.81 -5.10
CA ALA A 18 -9.93 13.35 -5.79
C ALA A 18 -10.34 14.72 -5.19
N ASP A 19 -10.24 14.88 -3.87
CA ASP A 19 -10.23 16.17 -3.21
C ASP A 19 -8.81 16.76 -3.23
N PRO A 20 -8.60 17.93 -3.88
CA PRO A 20 -7.28 18.54 -3.97
C PRO A 20 -6.73 19.00 -2.61
N ARG A 21 -7.55 19.04 -1.55
CA ARG A 21 -7.13 19.28 -0.16
C ARG A 21 -6.60 18.03 0.54
N ILE A 22 -6.53 16.90 -0.15
CA ILE A 22 -5.87 15.69 0.34
C ILE A 22 -4.67 15.40 -0.56
N THR A 23 -3.56 15.00 0.04
CA THR A 23 -2.44 14.40 -0.69
C THR A 23 -2.46 12.89 -0.48
N SER A 24 -2.39 12.13 -1.56
CA SER A 24 -2.12 10.70 -1.56
C SER A 24 -0.66 10.45 -1.94
N PHE A 25 0.02 9.63 -1.15
CA PHE A 25 1.30 9.03 -1.45
C PHE A 25 1.09 7.53 -1.50
N LYS A 26 1.26 6.89 -2.66
CA LYS A 26 1.02 5.46 -2.86
C LYS A 26 2.30 4.74 -3.24
N GLY A 27 2.47 3.51 -2.76
CA GLY A 27 3.63 2.67 -3.11
C GLY A 27 4.95 3.13 -2.47
N ILE A 28 4.94 3.60 -1.23
CA ILE A 28 6.18 3.93 -0.51
C ILE A 28 6.81 2.65 0.06
N PRO A 29 8.05 2.28 -0.27
CA PRO A 29 8.71 1.11 0.30
C PRO A 29 9.01 1.35 1.79
N PHE A 30 8.63 0.41 2.64
CA PHE A 30 8.97 0.46 4.07
C PHE A 30 9.98 -0.62 4.48
N ALA A 31 10.29 -1.55 3.57
CA ALA A 31 11.28 -2.60 3.77
C ALA A 31 11.95 -2.93 2.44
N ALA A 32 13.13 -3.57 2.50
CA ALA A 32 13.75 -4.15 1.30
C ALA A 32 12.84 -5.25 0.70
N PRO A 33 12.86 -5.45 -0.63
CA PRO A 33 12.12 -6.51 -1.28
C PRO A 33 12.38 -7.88 -0.61
N PRO A 34 11.35 -8.61 -0.17
CA PRO A 34 11.51 -9.88 0.52
C PRO A 34 11.69 -11.06 -0.46
N VAL A 35 12.50 -10.84 -1.50
CA VAL A 35 12.78 -11.80 -2.58
C VAL A 35 14.15 -12.46 -2.39
N GLY A 36 14.38 -13.59 -3.06
CA GLY A 36 15.68 -14.29 -3.05
C GLY A 36 16.14 -14.61 -1.62
N GLU A 37 17.32 -14.12 -1.24
CA GLU A 37 17.90 -14.32 0.09
C GLU A 37 17.06 -13.73 1.23
N ASN A 38 16.18 -12.76 0.97
CA ASN A 38 15.29 -12.19 1.97
C ASN A 38 13.99 -12.97 2.14
N ARG A 39 13.75 -13.97 1.27
CA ARG A 39 12.56 -14.81 1.34
C ARG A 39 12.55 -15.57 2.67
N TRP A 40 11.40 -15.57 3.34
CA TRP A 40 11.19 -16.20 4.66
C TRP A 40 12.03 -15.63 5.82
N LYS A 41 12.76 -14.54 5.61
CA LYS A 41 13.42 -13.78 6.68
C LYS A 41 12.53 -12.65 7.19
N ALA A 42 12.84 -12.12 8.36
CA ALA A 42 12.25 -10.86 8.83
C ALA A 42 12.52 -9.73 7.81
N PRO A 43 11.60 -8.76 7.64
CA PRO A 43 11.83 -7.61 6.76
C PRO A 43 13.16 -6.93 7.10
N GLN A 44 13.95 -6.62 6.07
CA GLN A 44 15.17 -5.83 6.20
C GLN A 44 14.84 -4.36 5.91
N PRO A 45 15.60 -3.39 6.45
CA PRO A 45 15.38 -1.97 6.20
C PRO A 45 15.29 -1.65 4.70
N ALA A 46 14.40 -0.73 4.32
CA ALA A 46 14.37 -0.21 2.95
C ALA A 46 15.72 0.44 2.61
N LYS A 47 16.11 0.35 1.33
CA LYS A 47 17.28 1.07 0.85
C LYS A 47 16.91 2.55 0.71
N ASP A 48 17.89 3.40 0.97
CA ASP A 48 17.80 4.80 0.59
C ASP A 48 17.74 4.92 -0.94
N TRP A 49 17.05 5.95 -1.41
CA TRP A 49 16.98 6.28 -2.84
C TRP A 49 17.53 7.68 -3.10
N GLU A 50 18.20 7.81 -4.24
CA GLU A 50 18.62 9.10 -4.74
C GLU A 50 17.47 9.80 -5.47
N GLY A 51 17.48 11.14 -5.45
CA GLY A 51 16.45 11.94 -6.08
C GLY A 51 15.12 11.90 -5.34
N VAL A 52 14.02 11.79 -6.10
CA VAL A 52 12.64 11.87 -5.59
C VAL A 52 11.89 10.61 -5.99
N LEU A 53 11.33 9.90 -5.01
CA LEU A 53 10.41 8.79 -5.23
C LEU A 53 9.03 9.35 -5.61
N GLU A 54 8.54 8.97 -6.78
CA GLU A 54 7.20 9.32 -7.25
C GLU A 54 6.16 8.32 -6.73
N ALA A 55 5.52 8.67 -5.61
CA ALA A 55 4.56 7.82 -4.91
C ALA A 55 3.13 8.03 -5.46
N PHE A 56 2.93 7.74 -6.74
CA PHE A 56 1.70 8.07 -7.48
C PHE A 56 0.75 6.90 -7.64
N GLU A 57 1.28 5.68 -7.64
CA GLU A 57 0.55 4.46 -7.92
C GLU A 57 0.69 3.45 -6.79
N PHE A 58 -0.28 2.55 -6.67
CA PHE A 58 -0.16 1.43 -5.75
C PHE A 58 0.93 0.48 -6.24
N ALA A 59 1.73 -0.04 -5.31
CA ALA A 59 2.70 -1.08 -5.60
C ALA A 59 2.00 -2.45 -5.79
N PRO A 60 2.68 -3.46 -6.36
CA PRO A 60 2.13 -4.80 -6.53
C PRO A 60 1.62 -5.43 -5.22
N ILE A 61 0.55 -6.21 -5.33
CA ILE A 61 -0.02 -6.96 -4.21
C ILE A 61 0.87 -8.14 -3.84
N SER A 62 0.72 -8.63 -2.61
CA SER A 62 1.49 -9.80 -2.16
C SER A 62 1.08 -11.06 -2.93
N MET A 63 2.04 -11.97 -3.11
CA MET A 63 1.78 -13.31 -3.65
C MET A 63 0.65 -14.00 -2.89
N GLN A 64 -0.42 -14.34 -3.61
CA GLN A 64 -1.60 -15.00 -3.06
C GLN A 64 -2.30 -15.80 -4.17
N ALA A 65 -3.17 -16.75 -3.78
CA ALA A 65 -3.96 -17.48 -4.76
C ALA A 65 -4.87 -16.50 -5.51
N LYS A 66 -4.91 -16.60 -6.84
CA LYS A 66 -5.89 -15.84 -7.62
C LYS A 66 -7.28 -16.33 -7.28
N THR A 67 -8.11 -15.45 -6.75
CA THR A 67 -9.53 -15.75 -6.52
C THR A 67 -10.21 -15.93 -7.87
N ALA A 68 -10.84 -17.08 -8.11
CA ALA A 68 -11.64 -17.28 -9.31
C ALA A 68 -12.84 -16.32 -9.26
N LEU A 69 -12.98 -15.46 -10.27
CA LEU A 69 -14.13 -14.55 -10.36
C LEU A 69 -15.40 -15.34 -10.66
N ASP A 70 -16.22 -15.55 -9.64
CA ASP A 70 -17.58 -16.06 -9.79
C ASP A 70 -18.58 -14.91 -9.61
N PRO A 71 -19.29 -14.47 -10.66
CA PRO A 71 -20.24 -13.37 -10.56
C PRO A 71 -21.42 -13.66 -9.62
N ASN A 72 -21.67 -14.92 -9.25
CA ASN A 72 -22.71 -15.31 -8.30
C ASN A 72 -22.21 -15.38 -6.84
N ASN A 73 -20.90 -15.27 -6.62
CA ASN A 73 -20.32 -15.25 -5.29
C ASN A 73 -20.20 -13.80 -4.80
N ILE A 74 -20.75 -13.54 -3.61
CA ILE A 74 -20.77 -12.20 -3.02
C ILE A 74 -19.35 -11.64 -2.80
N TYR A 75 -18.39 -12.50 -2.44
CA TYR A 75 -17.03 -12.07 -2.12
C TYR A 75 -16.25 -11.62 -3.35
N THR A 76 -16.46 -12.23 -4.51
CA THR A 76 -15.82 -11.85 -5.79
C THR A 76 -16.50 -10.67 -6.46
N ARG A 77 -17.74 -10.37 -6.07
CA ARG A 77 -18.46 -9.18 -6.52
C ARG A 77 -18.10 -7.95 -5.69
N GLU A 78 -17.85 -8.14 -4.39
CA GLU A 78 -17.49 -7.07 -3.45
C GLU A 78 -15.98 -6.85 -3.33
N TRP A 79 -15.16 -7.89 -3.53
CA TRP A 79 -13.70 -7.84 -3.45
C TRP A 79 -13.10 -8.42 -4.73
N HIS A 80 -11.85 -8.07 -5.06
CA HIS A 80 -11.22 -8.51 -6.33
C HIS A 80 -11.93 -8.00 -7.60
N VAL A 81 -12.44 -6.76 -7.55
CA VAL A 81 -13.17 -6.14 -8.67
C VAL A 81 -12.28 -5.96 -9.91
N ASP A 82 -10.96 -5.88 -9.73
CA ASP A 82 -9.97 -5.90 -10.81
C ASP A 82 -9.27 -7.29 -10.85
N PRO A 83 -9.45 -8.09 -11.93
CA PRO A 83 -8.77 -9.38 -12.09
C PRO A 83 -7.26 -9.27 -12.38
N ASP A 84 -6.80 -8.13 -12.88
CA ASP A 84 -5.47 -7.97 -13.47
C ASP A 84 -4.52 -7.14 -12.59
N ILE A 85 -4.70 -7.25 -11.27
CA ILE A 85 -3.87 -6.54 -10.29
C ILE A 85 -2.44 -7.12 -10.30
N PRO A 86 -1.39 -6.28 -10.49
CA PRO A 86 -0.01 -6.73 -10.45
C PRO A 86 0.32 -7.40 -9.12
N MET A 87 0.92 -8.59 -9.16
CA MET A 87 1.26 -9.40 -8.00
C MET A 87 2.76 -9.70 -8.00
N SER A 88 3.42 -9.55 -6.85
CA SER A 88 4.87 -9.76 -6.72
C SER A 88 5.25 -10.18 -5.30
N GLU A 89 6.40 -10.83 -5.14
CA GLU A 89 7.04 -10.98 -3.83
C GLU A 89 7.63 -9.66 -3.34
N ASP A 90 8.05 -8.78 -4.26
CA ASP A 90 8.39 -7.39 -3.95
C ASP A 90 7.11 -6.57 -3.70
N CYS A 91 6.62 -6.62 -2.46
CA CYS A 91 5.29 -6.11 -2.10
C CYS A 91 5.25 -5.35 -0.77
N LEU A 92 6.38 -5.08 -0.10
CA LEU A 92 6.42 -4.40 1.20
C LEU A 92 6.36 -2.88 1.08
N TYR A 93 5.18 -2.40 0.68
CA TYR A 93 4.88 -0.99 0.47
C TYR A 93 3.69 -0.53 1.32
N LEU A 94 3.64 0.76 1.61
CA LEU A 94 2.52 1.42 2.29
C LEU A 94 2.03 2.62 1.50
N ASN A 95 0.83 3.08 1.85
CA ASN A 95 0.19 4.25 1.24
C ASN A 95 -0.28 5.20 2.34
N VAL A 96 -0.29 6.50 2.03
CA VAL A 96 -0.64 7.57 2.97
C VAL A 96 -1.60 8.56 2.32
N TRP A 97 -2.69 8.88 3.02
CA TRP A 97 -3.56 10.02 2.70
C TRP A 97 -3.49 11.03 3.84
N THR A 98 -3.31 12.30 3.51
CA THR A 98 -3.17 13.34 4.53
C THR A 98 -3.81 14.67 4.10
N PRO A 99 -4.54 15.35 5.01
CA PRO A 99 -4.98 16.73 4.83
C PRO A 99 -3.91 17.74 5.28
N ALA A 100 -2.74 17.30 5.75
CA ALA A 100 -1.70 18.19 6.26
C ALA A 100 -1.22 19.18 5.18
N ARG A 101 -1.08 20.43 5.58
CA ARG A 101 -0.60 21.53 4.72
C ARG A 101 0.91 21.65 4.78
N ASN A 102 1.53 21.30 5.90
CA ASN A 102 2.99 21.26 6.13
C ASN A 102 3.38 20.12 7.11
N GLY A 103 4.68 19.93 7.36
CA GLY A 103 5.21 18.85 8.20
C GLY A 103 5.16 19.08 9.72
N ASP A 104 4.75 20.27 10.16
CA ASP A 104 4.70 20.62 11.58
C ASP A 104 3.34 20.29 12.22
N GLU A 105 2.31 20.06 11.39
CA GLU A 105 0.98 19.67 11.85
C GLU A 105 1.01 18.28 12.50
N ARG A 106 0.49 18.18 13.73
CA ARG A 106 0.39 16.95 14.52
C ARG A 106 -1.03 16.41 14.45
N LEU A 107 -1.36 15.79 13.33
CA LEU A 107 -2.66 15.16 13.11
C LEU A 107 -2.67 13.73 13.70
N PRO A 108 -3.84 13.23 14.15
CA PRO A 108 -3.98 11.82 14.51
C PRO A 108 -3.70 10.91 13.31
N VAL A 109 -3.11 9.75 13.56
CA VAL A 109 -2.75 8.77 12.54
C VAL A 109 -3.57 7.51 12.73
N PHE A 110 -4.27 7.10 11.67
CA PHE A 110 -4.99 5.83 11.58
C PHE A 110 -4.21 4.88 10.67
N VAL A 111 -3.76 3.76 11.22
CA VAL A 111 -3.00 2.74 10.47
C VAL A 111 -3.88 1.51 10.26
N TRP A 112 -4.09 1.15 8.99
CA TRP A 112 -4.94 0.07 8.55
C TRP A 112 -4.11 -1.10 8.01
N PHE A 113 -4.39 -2.29 8.55
CA PHE A 113 -3.94 -3.57 8.03
C PHE A 113 -5.17 -4.30 7.52
N PHE A 114 -5.14 -4.75 6.26
CA PHE A 114 -6.26 -5.50 5.69
C PHE A 114 -6.41 -6.88 6.33
N GLY A 115 -7.58 -7.50 6.13
CA GLY A 115 -7.91 -8.83 6.67
C GLY A 115 -7.53 -9.98 5.73
N GLY A 116 -8.46 -10.92 5.51
CA GLY A 116 -8.25 -12.03 4.56
C GLY A 116 -7.50 -13.24 5.13
N GLY A 117 -7.52 -13.42 6.46
CA GLY A 117 -7.08 -14.66 7.11
C GLY A 117 -5.61 -14.99 6.93
N PHE A 118 -4.76 -13.99 6.61
CA PHE A 118 -3.35 -14.16 6.22
C PHE A 118 -3.13 -14.92 4.91
N GLN A 119 -4.18 -15.14 4.12
CA GLN A 119 -4.14 -15.89 2.86
C GLN A 119 -4.32 -15.01 1.63
N VAL A 120 -5.19 -14.01 1.73
CA VAL A 120 -5.55 -13.09 0.64
C VAL A 120 -5.72 -11.66 1.18
N GLY A 121 -5.82 -10.70 0.28
CA GLY A 121 -6.03 -9.28 0.58
C GLY A 121 -4.90 -8.38 0.09
N TYR A 122 -5.19 -7.09 -0.01
CA TYR A 122 -4.25 -6.07 -0.46
C TYR A 122 -4.77 -4.66 -0.13
N THR A 123 -3.92 -3.64 -0.26
CA THR A 123 -4.23 -2.25 0.13
C THR A 123 -4.92 -1.41 -0.94
N SER A 124 -4.95 -1.86 -2.19
CA SER A 124 -5.51 -1.14 -3.34
C SER A 124 -6.99 -1.45 -3.64
N GLU A 125 -7.67 -2.18 -2.75
CA GLU A 125 -9.12 -2.34 -2.83
C GLU A 125 -9.83 -0.99 -2.70
N MET A 126 -10.93 -0.78 -3.43
CA MET A 126 -11.64 0.50 -3.45
C MET A 126 -12.21 0.86 -2.07
N GLU A 127 -12.53 -0.15 -1.26
CA GLU A 127 -13.04 -0.06 0.11
C GLU A 127 -12.01 0.54 1.05
N PHE A 128 -10.72 0.42 0.71
CA PHE A 128 -9.60 0.91 1.54
C PHE A 128 -9.07 2.27 1.07
N ASP A 129 -9.75 2.95 0.15
CA ASP A 129 -9.41 4.34 -0.19
C ASP A 129 -9.51 5.24 1.06
N GLY A 130 -8.35 5.70 1.53
CA GLY A 130 -8.22 6.47 2.76
C GLY A 130 -8.73 7.91 2.67
N GLU A 131 -9.07 8.42 1.48
CA GLU A 131 -9.35 9.83 1.26
C GLU A 131 -10.56 10.30 2.08
N ARG A 132 -11.65 9.52 2.11
CA ARG A 132 -12.88 9.88 2.85
C ARG A 132 -12.63 10.03 4.35
N ILE A 133 -11.76 9.21 4.91
CA ILE A 133 -11.37 9.30 6.33
C ILE A 133 -10.41 10.48 6.52
N ALA A 134 -9.45 10.66 5.61
CA ALA A 134 -8.48 11.74 5.70
C ALA A 134 -9.12 13.14 5.68
N ARG A 135 -10.23 13.32 4.94
CA ARG A 135 -11.05 14.55 4.95
C ARG A 135 -11.57 14.94 6.34
N ARG A 136 -11.55 14.04 7.32
CA ARG A 136 -11.92 14.31 8.72
C ARG A 136 -10.77 14.86 9.57
N GLY A 137 -9.64 15.25 8.96
CA GLY A 137 -8.48 15.78 9.69
C GLY A 137 -7.54 14.70 10.23
N ILE A 138 -7.50 13.54 9.58
CA ILE A 138 -6.75 12.36 10.03
C ILE A 138 -5.72 11.98 8.94
N VAL A 139 -4.54 11.53 9.35
CA VAL A 139 -3.60 10.86 8.42
C VAL A 139 -3.97 9.38 8.36
N VAL A 140 -4.22 8.86 7.18
CA VAL A 140 -4.56 7.45 6.97
C VAL A 140 -3.36 6.76 6.35
N VAL A 141 -2.95 5.62 6.92
CA VAL A 141 -1.89 4.77 6.40
C VAL A 141 -2.46 3.39 6.12
N THR A 142 -2.28 2.85 4.92
CA THR A 142 -2.58 1.44 4.62
C THR A 142 -1.27 0.69 4.37
N VAL A 143 -1.12 -0.49 4.96
CA VAL A 143 0.16 -1.22 4.95
C VAL A 143 -0.02 -2.59 4.30
N ASN A 144 0.78 -2.86 3.26
CA ASN A 144 0.84 -4.18 2.66
C ASN A 144 1.79 -5.11 3.43
N TYR A 145 1.46 -6.39 3.51
CA TYR A 145 2.27 -7.37 4.21
C TYR A 145 2.28 -8.71 3.46
N ARG A 146 3.33 -9.52 3.70
CA ARG A 146 3.46 -10.85 3.08
C ARG A 146 2.32 -11.76 3.52
N LEU A 147 1.73 -12.46 2.56
CA LEU A 147 0.70 -13.46 2.77
C LEU A 147 1.23 -14.87 2.51
N ASN A 148 0.62 -15.84 3.17
CA ASN A 148 0.97 -17.26 3.08
C ASN A 148 2.45 -17.59 3.41
N SER A 149 2.73 -18.87 3.63
CA SER A 149 4.07 -19.43 3.44
C SER A 149 4.13 -19.89 1.98
N VAL A 150 4.54 -19.01 1.06
CA VAL A 150 4.44 -19.22 -0.41
C VAL A 150 4.75 -20.67 -0.83
N LEU A 151 3.70 -21.49 -0.98
CA LEU A 151 3.72 -22.84 -1.54
C LEU A 151 3.21 -22.72 -2.98
N SER A 152 3.92 -21.96 -3.80
CA SER A 152 3.83 -22.13 -5.25
C SER A 152 5.22 -22.50 -5.70
N ARG A 153 5.40 -23.78 -6.04
CA ARG A 153 6.47 -24.19 -6.93
C ARG A 153 6.43 -23.24 -8.11
N VAL A 154 7.51 -22.51 -8.32
CA VAL A 154 7.80 -21.92 -9.62
C VAL A 154 7.90 -23.12 -10.57
N SER A 155 6.89 -23.28 -11.41
CA SER A 155 6.94 -24.11 -12.62
C SER A 155 7.19 -23.19 -13.79
#